data_AF-A0A956E268-F1
#
_entry.id   AF-A0A956E268-F1
#
_cell.length_a   1.000
_cell.length_b   1.000
_cell.length_c   1.000
_cell.angle_alpha   90.00
_cell.angle_beta   90.00
_cell.angle_gamma   90.00
#
_symmetry.space_group_name_H-M   'P 1'
#
loop_
_entity.id
_entity.type
_entity.pdbx_description
1 polymer ?
#
loop_
_entity_poly.entity_id
_entity_poly.type
_entity_poly.pdbx_seq_one_letter_code
_entity_poly.pdbx_strand_id
1 'polypeptide(L)'
;MADIINFTPDALTVSAEGPASLEQTLEVTGYTDVDLVLVVLDITSAASVTVSMETSMQQGIGWVSLGAFTAVTTSNGAEKKRFTGVLRYLRWNVTSLTESAKVTFLLEGMIRL
;
A
#
# COMPACT_ATOMS: atom_id res chain seq x y z
N MET A 1 -6.88 12.20 -17.14
CA MET A 1 -7.99 11.40 -16.59
C MET A 1 -7.54 10.89 -15.23
N ALA A 2 -8.44 10.81 -14.25
CA ALA A 2 -8.12 10.28 -12.93
C ALA A 2 -9.13 9.19 -12.60
N ASP A 3 -8.65 8.01 -12.24
CA ASP A 3 -9.49 6.88 -11.89
C ASP A 3 -9.29 6.53 -10.42
N ILE A 4 -10.39 6.27 -9.72
CA ILE A 4 -10.37 5.89 -8.31
C ILE A 4 -9.97 4.43 -8.21
N ILE A 5 -9.05 4.13 -7.30
CA ILE A 5 -8.59 2.78 -7.03
C ILE A 5 -8.67 2.47 -5.54
N ASN A 6 -9.16 1.28 -5.23
CA ASN A 6 -9.22 0.76 -3.86
C ASN A 6 -8.41 -0.53 -3.81
N PHE A 7 -7.29 -0.53 -3.08
CA PHE A 7 -6.48 -1.73 -2.87
C PHE A 7 -7.09 -2.66 -1.84
N THR A 8 -7.75 -2.08 -0.85
CA THR A 8 -8.42 -2.81 0.24
C THR A 8 -9.84 -2.25 0.36
N PRO A 9 -10.80 -2.76 -0.41
CA PRO A 9 -12.19 -2.28 -0.34
C PRO A 9 -12.80 -2.54 1.04
N ASP A 10 -12.38 -3.63 1.68
CA ASP A 10 -12.62 -3.91 3.09
C ASP A 10 -11.34 -3.68 3.89
N ALA A 11 -11.49 -3.31 5.17
CA ALA A 11 -10.38 -3.11 6.09
C ALA A 11 -9.53 -4.38 6.19
N LEU A 12 -8.26 -4.29 5.80
CA LEU A 12 -7.36 -5.43 5.78
C LEU A 12 -6.58 -5.49 7.08
N THR A 13 -6.61 -6.64 7.76
CA THR A 13 -5.77 -6.89 8.94
C THR A 13 -4.54 -7.69 8.55
N VAL A 14 -3.36 -7.12 8.74
CA VAL A 14 -2.06 -7.79 8.54
C VAL A 14 -1.44 -8.10 9.89
N SER A 15 -0.80 -9.27 9.98
CA SER A 15 -0.11 -9.73 11.20
C SER A 15 1.31 -10.24 10.92
N ALA A 16 1.80 -10.04 9.70
CA ALA A 16 3.14 -10.40 9.26
C ALA A 16 3.63 -9.39 8.21
N GLU A 17 4.94 -9.26 8.12
CA GLU A 17 5.60 -8.53 7.03
C GLU A 17 5.45 -9.31 5.72
N GLY A 18 5.42 -8.57 4.61
CA GLY A 18 5.39 -9.16 3.28
C GLY A 18 4.54 -8.39 2.27
N PRO A 19 4.71 -8.76 0.99
CA PRO A 19 3.95 -8.16 -0.10
C PRO A 19 2.48 -8.56 -0.05
N ALA A 20 1.64 -7.71 -0.64
CA ALA A 20 0.25 -8.05 -0.93
C ALA A 20 0.15 -9.35 -1.72
N SER A 21 -1.00 -10.05 -1.57
CA SER A 21 -1.27 -11.23 -2.39
C SER A 21 -1.39 -10.85 -3.88
N LEU A 22 -1.24 -11.83 -4.76
CA LEU A 22 -1.37 -11.60 -6.21
C LEU A 22 -2.78 -11.10 -6.60
N GLU A 23 -3.80 -11.47 -5.83
CA GLU A 23 -5.19 -11.03 -6.02
C GLU A 23 -5.39 -9.55 -5.65
N GLN A 24 -4.51 -9.00 -4.81
CA GLN A 24 -4.51 -7.59 -4.39
C GLN A 24 -3.59 -6.71 -5.25
N THR A 25 -2.99 -7.30 -6.29
CA THR A 25 -2.19 -6.57 -7.27
C THR A 25 -3.11 -5.89 -8.28
N LEU A 26 -2.91 -4.59 -8.50
CA LEU A 26 -3.67 -3.83 -9.49
C LEU A 26 -2.88 -3.65 -10.79
N GLU A 27 -3.54 -3.85 -11.92
CA GLU A 27 -3.02 -3.46 -13.23
C GLU A 27 -3.40 -2.00 -13.51
N VAL A 28 -2.39 -1.16 -13.69
CA VAL A 28 -2.49 0.29 -13.89
C VAL A 28 -1.76 0.71 -15.17
N THR A 29 -1.90 -0.12 -16.22
CA THR A 29 -1.31 0.14 -17.54
C THR A 29 -1.73 1.51 -18.07
N GLY A 30 -0.74 2.34 -18.41
CA GLY A 30 -0.96 3.64 -19.02
C GLY A 30 -1.06 4.81 -18.04
N TYR A 31 -0.98 4.58 -16.73
CA TYR A 31 -0.92 5.65 -15.73
C TYR A 31 0.54 5.92 -15.35
N THR A 32 0.87 7.18 -15.04
CA THR A 32 2.24 7.59 -14.67
C THR A 32 2.37 7.84 -13.18
N ASP A 33 1.26 8.23 -12.54
CA ASP A 33 1.21 8.69 -11.17
C ASP A 33 0.06 8.03 -10.40
N VAL A 34 0.25 7.88 -9.09
CA VAL A 34 -0.77 7.42 -8.16
C VAL A 34 -0.74 8.23 -6.87
N ASP A 35 -1.89 8.78 -6.50
CA ASP A 35 -2.13 9.43 -5.22
C ASP A 35 -2.83 8.43 -4.29
N LEU A 36 -2.18 8.00 -3.22
CA LEU A 36 -2.74 7.04 -2.26
C LEU A 36 -2.93 7.65 -0.89
N VAL A 37 -3.93 7.17 -0.19
CA VAL A 37 -4.23 7.46 1.20
C VAL A 37 -4.21 6.14 1.96
N LEU A 38 -3.28 6.04 2.90
CA LEU A 38 -3.23 4.95 3.87
C LEU A 38 -3.96 5.42 5.13
N VAL A 39 -5.04 4.74 5.48
CA VAL A 39 -5.80 4.98 6.72
C VAL A 39 -5.60 3.78 7.63
N VAL A 40 -4.97 3.98 8.78
CA VAL A 40 -4.81 2.94 9.79
C VAL A 40 -5.95 3.03 10.78
N LEU A 41 -6.80 2.00 10.80
CA LEU A 41 -7.98 1.93 11.65
C LEU A 41 -7.62 1.44 13.05
N ASP A 42 -6.78 0.41 13.14
CA ASP A 42 -6.37 -0.16 14.42
C ASP A 42 -4.92 -0.64 14.37
N ILE A 43 -4.23 -0.54 15.51
CA ILE A 43 -2.90 -1.10 15.74
C ILE A 43 -2.94 -1.81 17.09
N THR A 44 -2.87 -3.13 17.07
CA THR A 44 -2.76 -3.92 18.29
C THR A 44 -1.31 -3.91 18.74
N SER A 45 -1.05 -3.47 19.99
CA SER A 45 0.27 -3.22 20.61
C SER A 45 0.97 -1.95 20.14
N ALA A 46 1.96 -1.45 20.92
CA ALA A 46 2.74 -0.26 20.60
C ALA A 46 3.73 -0.53 19.44
N ALA A 47 3.19 -0.79 18.26
CA ALA A 47 3.91 -1.20 17.07
C ALA A 47 3.99 -0.07 16.05
N SER A 48 5.05 -0.09 15.25
CA SER A 48 5.17 0.74 14.05
C SER A 48 4.93 -0.13 12.82
N VAL A 49 4.11 0.36 11.88
CA VAL A 49 3.94 -0.30 10.58
C VAL A 49 4.44 0.60 9.46
N THR A 50 5.23 0.01 8.56
CA THR A 50 5.69 0.70 7.36
C THR A 50 5.15 -0.03 6.13
N VAL A 51 4.18 0.59 5.46
CA VAL A 51 3.66 0.12 4.19
C VAL A 51 4.45 0.79 3.07
N SER A 52 4.88 0.01 2.09
CA SER A 52 5.55 0.48 0.89
C SER A 52 4.74 0.13 -0.35
N MET A 53 4.90 0.93 -1.39
CA MET A 53 4.33 0.66 -2.70
C MET A 53 5.41 0.12 -3.62
N GLU A 54 5.07 -0.91 -4.37
CA GLU A 54 5.95 -1.56 -5.33
C GLU A 54 5.28 -1.65 -6.69
N THR A 55 6.07 -1.49 -7.75
CA THR A 55 5.59 -1.55 -9.13
C THR A 55 6.40 -2.51 -9.99
N SER A 56 5.79 -3.09 -11.03
CA SER A 56 6.47 -3.99 -11.96
C SER A 56 5.86 -3.93 -13.37
N MET A 57 6.64 -4.32 -14.38
CA MET A 57 6.15 -4.57 -15.75
C MET A 57 5.43 -5.92 -15.90
N GLN A 58 5.70 -6.87 -14.99
CA GLN A 58 5.19 -8.24 -15.06
C GLN A 58 4.58 -8.63 -13.71
N GLN A 59 3.42 -9.28 -13.73
CA GLN A 59 2.78 -9.76 -12.51
C GLN A 59 3.68 -10.84 -11.87
N GLY A 60 4.03 -10.65 -10.59
CA GLY A 60 4.72 -11.67 -9.79
C GLY A 60 6.25 -11.61 -9.77
N ILE A 61 6.92 -10.91 -10.68
CA ILE A 61 8.38 -10.76 -10.70
C ILE A 61 8.83 -9.32 -10.98
N GLY A 62 10.06 -8.96 -10.62
CA GLY A 62 10.66 -7.67 -11.00
C GLY A 62 10.09 -6.45 -10.29
N TRP A 63 9.61 -6.61 -9.06
CA TRP A 63 9.03 -5.53 -8.27
C TRP A 63 10.08 -4.50 -7.83
N VAL A 64 9.80 -3.23 -8.07
CA VAL A 64 10.62 -2.07 -7.72
C VAL A 64 9.86 -1.21 -6.71
N SER A 65 10.52 -0.79 -5.64
CA SER A 65 9.90 0.10 -4.66
C SER A 65 9.69 1.50 -5.25
N LEU A 66 8.47 2.01 -5.15
CA LEU A 66 8.10 3.40 -5.44
C LEU A 66 8.34 4.32 -4.23
N GLY A 67 8.46 3.73 -3.04
CA GLY A 67 8.62 4.42 -1.77
C GLY A 67 7.71 3.85 -0.69
N ALA A 68 7.89 4.35 0.53
CA ALA A 68 7.14 3.94 1.71
C ALA A 68 6.34 5.09 2.32
N PHE A 69 5.22 4.76 2.94
CA PHE A 69 4.53 5.64 3.88
C PHE A 69 5.39 5.84 5.12
N THR A 70 5.12 6.92 5.85
CA THR A 70 5.72 7.17 7.16
C THR A 70 5.30 6.04 8.10
N ALA A 71 6.23 5.61 8.96
CA ALA A 71 5.92 4.58 9.95
C ALA A 71 4.75 5.03 10.82
N VAL A 72 3.63 4.29 10.77
CA VAL A 72 2.44 4.62 11.53
C VAL A 72 2.53 3.95 12.90
N THR A 73 2.46 4.76 13.97
CA THR A 73 2.63 4.31 15.36
C THR A 73 1.36 4.47 16.20
N THR A 74 0.29 5.02 15.64
CA THR A 74 -0.98 5.29 16.32
C THR A 74 -2.16 4.88 15.45
N SER A 75 -3.23 4.37 16.06
CA SER A 75 -4.51 4.12 15.37
C SER A 75 -5.20 5.42 14.94
N ASN A 76 -6.13 5.31 14.00
CA ASN A 76 -6.85 6.42 13.36
C ASN A 76 -5.96 7.45 12.65
N GLY A 77 -4.72 7.07 12.32
CA GLY A 77 -3.83 7.87 11.50
C GLY A 77 -4.19 7.74 10.02
N ALA A 78 -4.10 8.84 9.27
CA ALA A 78 -4.19 8.81 7.82
C ALA A 78 -3.01 9.55 7.21
N GLU A 79 -2.39 8.96 6.19
CA GLU A 79 -1.31 9.57 5.43
C GLU A 79 -1.64 9.55 3.94
N LYS A 80 -1.55 10.70 3.30
CA LYS A 80 -1.64 10.82 1.85
C LYS A 80 -0.26 10.95 1.24
N LYS A 81 0.02 10.12 0.24
CA LYS A 81 1.30 10.15 -0.50
C LYS A 81 1.09 9.97 -1.98
N ARG A 82 1.83 10.73 -2.77
CA ARG A 82 1.89 10.59 -4.23
C ARG A 82 3.14 9.79 -4.61
N PHE A 83 2.96 8.80 -5.47
CA PHE A 83 4.02 8.04 -6.09
C PHE A 83 4.00 8.28 -7.59
N THR A 84 5.18 8.41 -8.19
CA THR A 84 5.37 8.71 -9.62
C THR A 84 6.24 7.63 -10.25
N GLY A 85 6.15 7.45 -11.57
CA GLY A 85 6.92 6.41 -12.26
C GLY A 85 6.32 5.02 -12.08
N VAL A 86 4.99 4.97 -11.98
CA VAL A 86 4.25 3.72 -11.87
C VAL A 86 4.37 2.94 -13.19
N LEU A 87 4.59 1.63 -13.08
CA LEU A 87 4.63 0.70 -14.20
C LEU A 87 3.28 -0.03 -14.34
N ARG A 88 3.26 -1.10 -15.12
CA ARG A 88 2.05 -1.86 -15.45
C ARG A 88 1.28 -2.39 -14.23
N TYR A 89 1.98 -2.86 -13.21
CA TYR A 89 1.39 -3.46 -12.01
C TYR A 89 1.82 -2.69 -10.77
N LEU A 90 0.93 -2.62 -9.79
CA LEU A 90 1.12 -1.94 -8.51
C LEU A 90 0.63 -2.83 -7.38
N ARG A 91 1.42 -2.94 -6.30
CA ARG A 91 1.04 -3.64 -5.07
C ARG A 91 1.58 -2.92 -3.85
N TRP A 92 0.96 -3.15 -2.69
CA TRP A 92 1.52 -2.74 -1.42
C TRP A 92 2.41 -3.84 -0.82
N ASN A 93 3.31 -3.48 0.08
CA ASN A 93 4.19 -4.39 0.80
C ASN A 93 4.47 -3.86 2.21
N VAL A 94 4.17 -4.66 3.23
CA VAL A 94 4.47 -4.34 4.64
C VAL A 94 5.93 -4.67 4.89
N THR A 95 6.75 -3.63 5.05
CA THR A 95 8.23 -3.75 5.15
C THR A 95 8.75 -3.75 6.58
N SER A 96 7.93 -3.30 7.53
CA SER A 96 8.27 -3.35 8.95
C SER A 96 6.99 -3.53 9.75
N LEU A 97 6.98 -4.56 10.60
CA LEU A 97 5.93 -4.85 11.58
C LEU A 97 6.57 -5.44 12.83
N THR A 98 6.35 -4.82 13.98
CA THR A 98 6.86 -5.33 15.25
C THR A 98 6.26 -6.72 15.55
N GLU A 99 7.05 -7.64 16.11
CA GLU A 99 6.58 -9.00 16.44
C GLU A 99 5.30 -8.96 17.31
N SER A 100 4.30 -9.76 16.94
CA SER A 100 2.95 -9.81 17.55
C SER A 100 2.02 -8.61 17.27
N ALA A 101 2.45 -7.62 16.51
CA ALA A 101 1.58 -6.53 16.09
C ALA A 101 0.56 -6.99 15.05
N LYS A 102 -0.66 -6.46 15.16
CA LYS A 102 -1.66 -6.55 14.11
C LYS A 102 -2.07 -5.15 13.72
N VAL A 103 -2.19 -4.92 12.42
CA VAL A 103 -2.55 -3.60 11.88
C VAL A 103 -3.72 -3.80 10.97
N THR A 104 -4.78 -3.04 11.23
CA THR A 104 -5.92 -2.97 10.34
C THR A 104 -5.86 -1.65 9.58
N PHE A 105 -5.74 -1.70 8.26
CA PHE A 105 -5.65 -0.51 7.43
C PHE A 105 -6.54 -0.57 6.19
N LEU A 106 -6.83 0.60 5.66
CA LEU A 106 -7.44 0.85 4.36
C LEU A 106 -6.43 1.57 3.48
N LEU A 107 -6.33 1.14 2.22
CA LEU A 107 -5.51 1.76 1.20
C LEU A 107 -6.38 2.04 -0.02
N GLU A 108 -6.60 3.33 -0.27
CA GLU A 108 -7.43 3.85 -1.35
C GLU A 108 -6.76 5.04 -2.00
N GLY A 109 -7.20 5.42 -3.19
CA GLY A 109 -6.61 6.56 -3.87
C GLY A 109 -7.07 6.75 -5.31
N MET A 110 -6.23 7.43 -6.09
CA MET A 110 -6.49 7.74 -7.49
C MET A 110 -5.22 7.55 -8.32
N ILE A 111 -5.36 6.94 -9.49
CA ILE A 111 -4.32 6.86 -10.52
C ILE A 111 -4.55 7.95 -11.57
N ARG A 112 -3.46 8.49 -12.12
CA ARG A 112 -3.48 9.60 -13.09
C ARG A 112 -2.47 9.37 -14.22
N LEU A 113 -2.84 9.87 -15.40
CA LEU A 113 -2.00 9.98 -16.60
C LEU A 113 -1.07 11.18 -16.51
#